data_AF-A0A949LQM5-F1
#
_entry.id   AF-A0A949LQM5-F1
#
_cell.length_a   1.000
_cell.length_b   1.000
_cell.length_c   1.000
_cell.angle_alpha   90.00
_cell.angle_beta   90.00
_cell.angle_gamma   90.00
#
_symmetry.space_group_name_H-M   'P 1'
#
loop_
_entity.id
_entity.type
_entity.pdbx_description
1 polymer ?
#
loop_
_entity_poly.entity_id
_entity_poly.type
_entity_poly.pdbx_seq_one_letter_code
_entity_poly.pdbx_strand_id
1 'polypeptide(L)'
;MKSALEMLQPLGRALMLPIAVLPVAGLLLRFGQPDLLNVPFIAAAGNAIFANLGLLFAIGVAVGLAKENHGAAGLAGVVCFLVATTGAQALVSVPPDVLTGYSGAARGLASDAYKAAALAKLGVPTGIASGLISGWLYNRFHDIKLPDYLAFFGGRRFVPIAAGFVALGLAAVLGFGWPYIERGMDTTSHAVLGSGALGLF
;
A
#
# COMPACT_ATOMS: atom_id res chain seq x y z
N MET A 1 -5.64 -9.59 -30.17
CA MET A 1 -5.18 -8.68 -29.10
C MET A 1 -6.24 -8.73 -28.03
N LYS A 2 -5.90 -9.02 -26.76
CA LYS A 2 -6.91 -9.04 -25.70
C LYS A 2 -7.53 -7.64 -25.59
N SER A 3 -8.85 -7.54 -25.49
CA SER A 3 -9.52 -6.26 -25.30
C SER A 3 -9.06 -5.62 -23.99
N ALA A 4 -8.96 -4.29 -23.90
CA ALA A 4 -8.56 -3.61 -22.66
C ALA A 4 -9.42 -4.05 -21.46
N LEU A 5 -10.71 -4.35 -21.72
CA LEU A 5 -11.66 -4.91 -20.75
C LEU A 5 -11.23 -6.28 -20.20
N GLU A 6 -10.69 -7.18 -21.04
CA GLU A 6 -10.23 -8.51 -20.62
C GLU A 6 -8.97 -8.43 -19.75
N MET A 7 -8.16 -7.38 -19.88
CA MET A 7 -6.98 -7.15 -19.05
C MET A 7 -7.34 -6.61 -17.65
N LEU A 8 -8.44 -5.87 -17.54
CA LEU A 8 -8.94 -5.29 -16.29
C LEU A 8 -9.80 -6.27 -15.47
N GLN A 9 -10.43 -7.27 -16.09
CA GLN A 9 -11.28 -8.24 -15.39
C GLN A 9 -10.57 -9.02 -14.26
N PRO A 10 -9.35 -9.58 -14.45
CA PRO A 10 -8.64 -10.26 -13.38
C PRO A 10 -8.31 -9.33 -12.21
N LEU A 11 -7.97 -8.08 -12.50
CA LEU A 11 -7.73 -7.06 -11.48
C LEU A 11 -8.99 -6.81 -10.64
N GLY A 12 -10.14 -6.62 -11.28
CA GLY A 12 -11.42 -6.44 -10.58
C GLY A 12 -11.76 -7.59 -9.64
N ARG A 13 -11.54 -8.84 -10.07
CA ARG A 13 -11.73 -10.03 -9.22
C ARG A 13 -10.73 -10.10 -8.06
N ALA A 14 -9.47 -9.77 -8.32
CA ALA A 14 -8.41 -9.79 -7.31
C ALA A 14 -8.64 -8.74 -6.19
N LEU A 15 -9.29 -7.62 -6.51
CA LEU A 15 -9.66 -6.59 -5.53
C LEU A 15 -10.83 -7.01 -4.62
N MET A 16 -11.60 -8.03 -4.97
CA MET A 16 -12.75 -8.44 -4.15
C MET A 16 -12.36 -8.97 -2.77
N LEU A 17 -11.23 -9.68 -2.69
CA LEU A 17 -10.82 -10.35 -1.45
C LEU A 17 -10.49 -9.35 -0.32
N PRO A 18 -9.69 -8.29 -0.53
CA PRO A 18 -9.51 -7.24 0.47
C PRO A 18 -10.79 -6.47 0.79
N ILE A 19 -11.61 -6.17 -0.23
CA ILE A 19 -12.84 -5.37 -0.07
C ILE A 19 -13.86 -6.08 0.82
N ALA A 20 -13.91 -7.42 0.77
CA ALA A 20 -14.82 -8.21 1.59
C ALA A 20 -14.61 -8.05 3.11
N VAL A 21 -13.44 -7.58 3.55
CA VAL A 21 -13.12 -7.37 4.97
C VAL A 21 -13.61 -6.01 5.49
N LEU A 22 -13.84 -5.04 4.59
CA LEU A 22 -14.23 -3.67 4.95
C LEU A 22 -15.54 -3.56 5.76
N PRO A 23 -16.62 -4.33 5.46
CA PRO A 23 -17.84 -4.27 6.25
C PRO A 23 -17.62 -4.64 7.71
N VAL A 24 -16.85 -5.70 7.96
CA VAL A 24 -16.52 -6.13 9.33
C VAL A 24 -15.68 -5.08 10.03
N ALA A 25 -14.68 -4.51 9.35
CA ALA A 25 -13.87 -3.42 9.90
C ALA A 25 -14.71 -2.21 10.31
N GLY A 26 -15.67 -1.81 9.46
CA GLY A 26 -16.58 -0.71 9.74
C GLY A 26 -17.51 -0.98 10.92
N LEU A 27 -18.07 -2.19 11.01
CA LEU A 27 -18.91 -2.60 12.14
C LEU A 27 -18.12 -2.61 13.46
N LEU A 28 -16.92 -3.19 13.47
CA LEU A 28 -16.04 -3.17 14.64
C LEU A 28 -15.70 -1.73 15.05
N LEU A 29 -15.33 -0.88 14.08
CA LEU A 29 -15.04 0.53 14.36
C LEU A 29 -16.24 1.26 14.96
N ARG A 30 -17.45 0.99 14.44
CA ARG A 30 -18.69 1.64 14.89
C ARG A 30 -19.15 1.15 16.26
N PHE A 31 -19.03 -0.14 16.55
CA PHE A 31 -19.44 -0.70 17.83
C PHE A 31 -18.59 -0.20 19.00
N GLY A 32 -17.29 0.08 18.79
CA GLY A 32 -16.44 0.57 19.87
C GLY A 32 -16.58 2.06 20.19
N GLN A 33 -17.44 2.82 19.49
CA GLN A 33 -17.60 4.25 19.73
C GLN A 33 -18.35 4.55 21.05
N PRO A 34 -18.07 5.69 21.71
CA PRO A 34 -18.71 6.07 22.98
C PRO A 34 -20.22 6.25 22.89
N ASP A 35 -20.74 6.59 21.71
CA ASP A 35 -22.16 6.82 21.44
C ASP A 35 -22.96 5.54 21.16
N LEU A 36 -22.31 4.36 21.14
CA LEU A 36 -22.95 3.08 20.81
C LEU A 36 -22.82 2.04 21.92
N LEU A 37 -21.76 1.22 21.90
CA LEU A 37 -21.50 0.22 22.95
C LEU A 37 -20.37 0.65 23.88
N ASN A 38 -19.63 1.71 23.54
CA ASN A 38 -18.50 2.23 24.30
C ASN A 38 -17.49 1.14 24.69
N VAL A 39 -17.08 0.34 23.71
CA VAL A 39 -16.07 -0.73 23.87
C VAL A 39 -14.80 -0.41 23.07
N PRO A 40 -13.84 0.35 23.63
CA PRO A 40 -12.70 0.88 22.89
C PRO A 40 -11.83 -0.17 22.20
N PHE A 41 -11.70 -1.37 22.79
CA PHE A 41 -10.90 -2.45 22.19
C PHE A 41 -11.47 -2.92 20.84
N ILE A 42 -12.80 -2.91 20.69
CA ILE A 42 -13.47 -3.33 19.44
C ILE A 42 -13.23 -2.27 18.35
N ALA A 43 -13.30 -0.98 18.70
CA ALA A 43 -12.94 0.09 17.78
C ALA A 43 -11.47 -0.01 17.34
N ALA A 44 -10.55 -0.30 18.26
CA ALA A 44 -9.13 -0.50 17.95
C ALA A 44 -8.91 -1.67 16.99
N ALA A 45 -9.64 -2.78 17.16
CA ALA A 45 -9.58 -3.93 16.26
C ALA A 45 -10.07 -3.58 14.84
N GLY A 46 -11.17 -2.84 14.71
CA GLY A 46 -11.64 -2.33 13.41
C GLY A 46 -10.63 -1.38 12.75
N ASN A 47 -10.07 -0.47 13.53
CA ASN A 47 -9.05 0.46 13.06
C ASN A 47 -7.77 -0.24 12.58
N ALA A 48 -7.38 -1.36 13.20
CA ALA A 48 -6.22 -2.13 12.75
C ALA A 48 -6.35 -2.60 11.29
N ILE A 49 -7.56 -2.93 10.84
CA ILE A 49 -7.83 -3.30 9.44
C ILE A 49 -7.68 -2.07 8.54
N PHE A 50 -8.28 -0.93 8.91
CA PHE A 50 -8.17 0.32 8.16
C PHE A 50 -6.72 0.83 8.05
N ALA A 51 -5.95 0.74 9.13
CA ALA A 51 -4.55 1.14 9.18
C ALA A 51 -3.64 0.28 8.30
N ASN A 52 -4.05 -0.97 7.99
CA ASN A 52 -3.26 -1.91 7.19
C ASN A 52 -3.90 -2.23 5.83
N LEU A 53 -4.83 -1.41 5.33
CA LEU A 53 -5.51 -1.66 4.06
C LEU A 53 -4.53 -1.82 2.90
N GLY A 54 -3.49 -0.98 2.82
CA GLY A 54 -2.48 -1.12 1.77
C GLY A 54 -1.85 -2.51 1.71
N LEU A 55 -1.52 -3.07 2.87
CA LEU A 55 -0.95 -4.41 2.98
C LEU A 55 -1.98 -5.49 2.61
N LEU A 56 -3.23 -5.35 3.05
CA LEU A 56 -4.32 -6.26 2.67
C LEU A 56 -4.54 -6.27 1.15
N PHE A 57 -4.52 -5.09 0.52
CA PHE A 57 -4.60 -4.95 -0.94
C PHE A 57 -3.39 -5.58 -1.63
N ALA A 58 -2.18 -5.39 -1.11
CA ALA A 58 -0.97 -6.02 -1.67
C ALA A 58 -1.07 -7.55 -1.68
N ILE A 59 -1.54 -8.15 -0.59
CA ILE A 59 -1.75 -9.60 -0.50
C ILE A 59 -2.86 -10.04 -1.44
N GLY A 60 -4.05 -9.46 -1.33
CA GLY A 60 -5.23 -9.91 -2.05
C GLY A 60 -5.07 -9.76 -3.56
N VAL A 61 -4.48 -8.66 -4.02
CA VAL A 61 -4.20 -8.44 -5.45
C VAL A 61 -3.12 -9.41 -5.95
N ALA A 62 -2.05 -9.63 -5.19
CA ALA A 62 -1.00 -10.57 -5.61
C ALA A 62 -1.51 -12.01 -5.71
N VAL A 63 -2.29 -12.46 -4.71
CA VAL A 63 -2.89 -13.80 -4.69
C VAL A 63 -3.92 -13.93 -5.82
N GLY A 64 -4.84 -12.98 -5.93
CA GLY A 64 -5.91 -13.04 -6.94
C GLY A 64 -5.42 -12.94 -8.39
N LEU A 65 -4.24 -12.38 -8.62
CA LEU A 65 -3.60 -12.33 -9.94
C LEU A 65 -2.73 -13.58 -10.24
N ALA A 66 -2.31 -14.32 -9.22
CA ALA A 66 -1.52 -15.52 -9.39
C ALA A 66 -2.36 -16.66 -9.98
N LYS A 67 -1.86 -17.32 -11.04
CA LYS A 67 -2.59 -18.39 -11.76
C LYS A 67 -3.09 -19.53 -10.86
N GLU A 68 -2.44 -19.76 -9.72
CA GLU A 68 -2.75 -20.84 -8.77
C GLU A 68 -3.32 -20.33 -7.43
N ASN A 69 -3.57 -19.02 -7.29
CA ASN A 69 -3.87 -18.38 -6.00
C ASN A 69 -2.87 -18.77 -4.89
N HIS A 70 -1.60 -18.97 -5.26
CA HIS A 70 -0.59 -19.48 -4.33
C HIS A 70 -0.19 -18.41 -3.30
N GLY A 71 -0.12 -18.80 -2.03
CA GLY A 71 0.27 -17.90 -0.94
C GLY A 71 1.68 -17.30 -1.07
N ALA A 72 2.52 -17.82 -1.97
CA ALA A 72 3.85 -17.29 -2.25
C ALA A 72 3.78 -15.95 -3.00
N ALA A 73 2.76 -15.77 -3.85
CA ALA A 73 2.46 -14.48 -4.46
C ALA A 73 2.02 -13.46 -3.40
N GLY A 74 1.19 -13.89 -2.44
CA GLY A 74 0.79 -13.07 -1.29
C GLY A 74 1.99 -12.60 -0.46
N LEU A 75 2.90 -13.53 -0.11
CA LEU A 75 4.14 -13.18 0.59
C LEU A 75 5.00 -12.20 -0.22
N ALA A 76 5.14 -12.42 -1.53
CA ALA A 76 5.82 -11.48 -2.40
C ALA A 76 5.14 -10.10 -2.44
N GLY A 77 3.81 -10.05 -2.40
CA GLY A 77 3.03 -8.82 -2.28
C GLY A 77 3.35 -8.04 -1.01
N VAL A 78 3.40 -8.73 0.14
CA VAL A 78 3.79 -8.12 1.43
C VAL A 78 5.21 -7.58 1.37
N VAL A 79 6.17 -8.39 0.89
CA VAL A 79 7.57 -7.97 0.77
C VAL A 79 7.68 -6.74 -0.13
N CYS A 80 7.00 -6.74 -1.28
CA CYS A 80 7.00 -5.62 -2.20
C CYS A 80 6.42 -4.35 -1.55
N PHE A 81 5.30 -4.47 -0.83
CA PHE A 81 4.65 -3.35 -0.16
C PHE A 81 5.51 -2.76 0.97
N LEU A 82 6.06 -3.61 1.83
CA LEU A 82 6.89 -3.15 2.95
C LEU A 82 8.19 -2.50 2.46
N VAL A 83 8.86 -3.10 1.49
CA VAL A 83 10.08 -2.51 0.90
C VAL A 83 9.78 -1.19 0.19
N ALA A 84 8.67 -1.12 -0.56
CA ALA A 84 8.26 0.10 -1.24
C ALA A 84 7.94 1.24 -0.26
N THR A 85 7.15 0.95 0.78
CA THR A 85 6.69 1.96 1.74
C THR A 85 7.79 2.41 2.70
N THR A 86 8.52 1.48 3.33
CA THR A 86 9.64 1.81 4.21
C THR A 86 10.82 2.41 3.43
N GLY A 87 11.09 1.92 2.22
CA GLY A 87 12.09 2.51 1.34
C GLY A 87 11.73 3.95 0.94
N ALA A 88 10.46 4.22 0.64
CA ALA A 88 9.99 5.57 0.32
C ALA A 88 10.11 6.51 1.53
N GLN A 89 9.86 6.04 2.76
CA GLN A 89 10.04 6.86 3.98
C GLN A 89 11.45 7.45 4.09
N ALA A 90 12.48 6.71 3.65
CA ALA A 90 13.85 7.21 3.65
C ALA A 90 14.08 8.37 2.66
N LEU A 91 13.28 8.44 1.59
CA LEU A 91 13.46 9.36 0.46
C LEU A 91 12.50 10.55 0.47
N VAL A 92 11.36 10.45 1.15
CA VAL A 92 10.38 11.56 1.24
C VAL A 92 11.01 12.77 1.93
N SER A 93 10.97 13.91 1.25
CA SER A 93 11.39 15.21 1.80
C SER A 93 10.31 15.78 2.72
N VAL A 94 10.68 16.16 3.94
CA VAL A 94 9.76 16.79 4.90
C VAL A 94 9.83 18.31 4.73
N PRO A 95 8.70 19.01 4.54
CA PRO A 95 8.67 20.47 4.49
C PRO A 95 9.25 21.09 5.77
N PRO A 96 10.06 22.17 5.66
CA PRO A 96 10.67 22.81 6.83
C PRO A 96 9.65 23.29 7.87
N ASP A 97 8.46 23.69 7.41
CA ASP A 97 7.37 24.24 8.22
C ASP A 97 6.86 23.24 9.28
N VAL A 98 6.80 21.96 8.94
CA VAL A 98 6.38 20.87 9.86
C VAL A 98 7.35 20.72 11.03
N LEU A 99 8.60 21.13 10.86
CA LEU A 99 9.66 21.00 11.84
C LEU A 99 9.88 22.29 12.64
N THR A 100 9.12 23.34 12.37
CA THR A 100 9.19 24.60 13.12
C THR A 100 8.71 24.39 14.56
N GLY A 101 9.45 24.89 15.54
CA GLY A 101 9.14 24.72 16.97
C GLY A 101 9.65 23.42 17.61
N TYR A 102 10.18 22.47 16.83
CA TYR A 102 10.77 21.23 17.36
C TYR A 102 12.31 21.25 17.32
N SER A 103 12.94 20.84 18.41
CA SER A 103 14.39 20.70 18.54
C SER A 103 14.80 19.32 19.06
N GLY A 104 16.04 18.89 18.79
CA GLY A 104 16.58 17.61 19.25
C GLY A 104 15.76 16.40 18.79
N ALA A 105 15.55 15.43 19.68
CA ALA A 105 14.83 14.19 19.39
C ALA A 105 13.37 14.40 18.93
N ALA A 106 12.72 15.49 19.36
CA ALA A 106 11.35 15.81 18.94
C ALA A 106 11.25 16.12 17.44
N ARG A 107 12.32 16.67 16.84
CA ARG A 107 12.37 16.95 15.41
C ARG A 107 12.42 15.66 14.58
N GLY A 108 13.14 14.64 15.07
CA GLY A 108 13.18 13.31 14.46
C GLY A 108 11.80 12.65 14.46
N LEU A 109 11.16 12.60 15.63
CA LEU A 109 9.81 12.05 15.79
C LEU A 109 8.77 12.76 14.92
N ALA A 110 8.82 14.10 14.84
CA ALA A 110 7.93 14.88 13.97
C ALA A 110 8.15 14.54 12.49
N SER A 111 9.40 14.37 12.07
CA SER A 111 9.74 13.99 10.69
C SER A 111 9.25 12.58 10.34
N ASP A 112 9.38 11.62 11.25
CA ASP A 112 8.94 10.24 11.04
C ASP A 112 7.42 10.14 11.01
N ALA A 113 6.74 10.84 11.92
CA ALA A 113 5.28 10.90 11.96
C ALA A 113 4.71 11.51 10.66
N TYR A 114 5.32 12.58 10.15
CA TYR A 114 4.91 13.18 8.87
C TYR A 114 5.08 12.19 7.70
N LYS A 115 6.25 11.54 7.59
CA LYS A 115 6.52 10.56 6.52
C LYS A 115 5.55 9.38 6.57
N ALA A 116 5.25 8.88 7.76
CA ALA A 116 4.28 7.82 7.95
C ALA A 116 2.87 8.25 7.53
N ALA A 117 2.42 9.44 7.95
CA ALA A 117 1.11 9.97 7.59
C ALA A 117 1.00 10.28 6.09
N ALA A 118 2.05 10.82 5.48
CA ALA A 118 2.16 11.08 4.05
C ALA A 118 1.94 9.80 3.24
N LEU A 119 2.75 8.78 3.51
CA LEU A 119 2.68 7.53 2.75
C LEU A 119 1.44 6.70 3.07
N ALA A 120 0.82 6.87 4.24
CA ALA A 120 -0.47 6.26 4.55
C ALA A 120 -1.57 6.70 3.56
N LYS A 121 -1.53 7.95 3.08
CA LYS A 121 -2.47 8.44 2.04
C LYS A 121 -2.34 7.65 0.72
N LEU A 122 -1.13 7.16 0.42
CA LEU A 122 -0.85 6.30 -0.73
C LEU A 122 -0.86 4.81 -0.39
N GLY A 123 -1.29 4.43 0.81
CA GLY A 123 -1.23 3.05 1.28
C GLY A 123 -1.98 2.08 0.37
N VAL A 124 -3.24 2.36 0.05
CA VAL A 124 -4.05 1.50 -0.84
C VAL A 124 -3.51 1.48 -2.28
N PRO A 125 -3.24 2.61 -2.95
CA PRO A 125 -2.63 2.61 -4.29
C PRO A 125 -1.30 1.87 -4.35
N THR A 126 -0.41 2.10 -3.37
CA THR A 126 0.88 1.41 -3.27
C THR A 126 0.66 -0.08 -3.04
N GLY A 127 -0.30 -0.45 -2.20
CA GLY A 127 -0.72 -1.83 -2.00
C GLY A 127 -1.14 -2.52 -3.29
N ILE A 128 -2.02 -1.90 -4.06
CA ILE A 128 -2.49 -2.43 -5.36
C ILE A 128 -1.30 -2.55 -6.34
N ALA A 129 -0.45 -1.53 -6.43
CA ALA A 129 0.73 -1.56 -7.30
C ALA A 129 1.71 -2.69 -6.91
N SER A 130 2.02 -2.82 -5.62
CA SER A 130 2.84 -3.91 -5.09
C SER A 130 2.21 -5.28 -5.35
N GLY A 131 0.90 -5.41 -5.20
CA GLY A 131 0.18 -6.64 -5.49
C GLY A 131 0.22 -7.02 -6.97
N LEU A 132 0.03 -6.05 -7.86
CA LEU A 132 0.15 -6.23 -9.31
C LEU A 132 1.56 -6.68 -9.73
N ILE A 133 2.59 -6.00 -9.20
CA ILE A 133 3.99 -6.35 -9.45
C ILE A 133 4.28 -7.78 -8.99
N SER A 134 3.91 -8.12 -7.75
CA SER A 134 4.18 -9.44 -7.19
C SER A 134 3.39 -10.56 -7.85
N GLY A 135 2.13 -10.33 -8.20
CA GLY A 135 1.32 -11.30 -8.97
C GLY A 135 1.88 -11.52 -10.37
N TRP A 136 2.37 -10.47 -11.03
CA TRP A 136 3.05 -10.58 -12.33
C TRP A 136 4.37 -11.36 -12.21
N LEU A 137 5.20 -11.03 -11.21
CA LEU A 137 6.46 -11.72 -10.93
C LEU A 137 6.24 -13.20 -10.62
N TYR A 138 5.18 -13.54 -9.86
CA TYR A 138 4.81 -14.93 -9.61
C TYR A 138 4.54 -15.66 -10.93
N ASN A 139 3.65 -15.10 -11.75
CA ASN A 139 3.28 -15.70 -13.03
C ASN A 139 4.47 -15.86 -13.98
N ARG A 140 5.50 -15.02 -13.86
CA ARG A 140 6.71 -15.06 -14.68
C ARG A 140 7.80 -16.00 -14.15
N PHE A 141 8.01 -16.05 -12.83
CA PHE A 141 9.22 -16.66 -12.22
C PHE A 141 8.95 -17.80 -11.23
N HIS A 142 7.68 -18.19 -11.00
CA HIS A 142 7.36 -19.27 -10.05
C HIS A 142 8.00 -20.63 -10.35
N ASP A 143 8.46 -20.89 -11.58
CA ASP A 143 9.12 -22.12 -12.00
C ASP A 143 10.56 -21.87 -12.54
N ILE A 144 11.22 -20.80 -12.05
CA ILE A 144 12.59 -20.49 -12.45
C ILE A 144 13.57 -21.55 -11.92
N LYS A 145 14.46 -22.02 -12.79
CA LYS A 145 15.55 -22.94 -12.42
C LYS A 145 16.84 -22.15 -12.29
N LEU A 146 17.40 -22.13 -11.08
CA LEU A 146 18.67 -21.48 -10.77
C LEU A 146 19.82 -22.50 -10.79
N PRO A 147 21.08 -22.05 -10.97
CA PRO A 147 22.26 -22.91 -10.88
C PRO A 147 22.37 -23.59 -9.50
N ASP A 148 23.10 -24.70 -9.42
CA ASP A 148 23.16 -25.57 -8.23
C ASP A 148 23.50 -24.83 -6.93
N TYR A 149 24.36 -23.82 -6.98
CA TYR A 149 24.74 -23.02 -5.80
C TYR A 149 23.64 -22.06 -5.31
N LEU A 150 22.63 -21.73 -6.14
CA LEU A 150 21.46 -20.91 -5.78
C LEU A 150 20.15 -21.71 -5.82
N ALA A 151 20.20 -23.03 -5.99
CA ALA A 151 19.02 -23.88 -6.16
C ALA A 151 18.01 -23.73 -5.00
N PHE A 152 18.47 -23.39 -3.80
CA PHE A 152 17.62 -23.10 -2.64
C PHE A 152 16.59 -21.97 -2.90
N PHE A 153 16.98 -20.96 -3.68
CA PHE A 153 16.15 -19.81 -4.02
C PHE A 153 15.32 -20.03 -5.29
N GLY A 154 15.41 -21.19 -5.94
CA GLY A 154 14.70 -21.48 -7.18
C GLY A 154 13.17 -21.58 -7.01
N GLY A 155 12.47 -21.54 -8.14
CA GLY A 155 11.02 -21.66 -8.22
C GLY A 155 10.26 -20.59 -7.43
N ARG A 156 9.24 -21.00 -6.67
CA ARG A 156 8.31 -20.10 -5.96
C ARG A 156 8.98 -19.25 -4.87
N ARG A 157 10.14 -19.69 -4.36
CA ARG A 157 10.92 -18.97 -3.33
C ARG A 157 11.67 -17.76 -3.89
N PHE A 158 11.91 -17.74 -5.21
CA PHE A 158 12.54 -16.61 -5.89
C PHE A 158 11.62 -15.39 -5.94
N VAL A 159 10.31 -15.62 -5.99
CA VAL A 159 9.32 -14.57 -6.28
C VAL A 159 9.35 -13.44 -5.25
N PRO A 160 9.34 -13.70 -3.92
CA PRO A 160 9.48 -12.62 -2.93
C PRO A 160 10.80 -11.87 -3.03
N ILE A 161 11.90 -12.54 -3.41
CA ILE A 161 13.22 -11.92 -3.57
C ILE A 161 13.20 -10.94 -4.74
N ALA A 162 12.71 -11.38 -5.90
CA ALA A 162 12.55 -10.54 -7.08
C ALA A 162 11.61 -9.35 -6.79
N ALA A 163 10.52 -9.58 -6.06
CA ALA A 163 9.57 -8.55 -5.68
C ALA A 163 10.20 -7.48 -4.78
N GLY A 164 11.08 -7.87 -3.86
CA GLY A 164 11.87 -6.94 -3.04
C GLY A 164 12.78 -6.04 -3.89
N PHE A 165 13.48 -6.60 -4.88
CA PHE A 165 14.33 -5.79 -5.77
C PHE A 165 13.53 -4.80 -6.62
N VAL A 166 12.40 -5.24 -7.20
CA VAL A 166 11.52 -4.34 -7.97
C VAL A 166 10.90 -3.27 -7.06
N ALA A 167 10.61 -3.61 -5.81
CA ALA A 167 10.07 -2.67 -4.83
C ALA A 167 11.03 -1.53 -4.47
N LEU A 168 12.36 -1.71 -4.62
CA LEU A 168 13.31 -0.59 -4.47
C LEU A 168 13.09 0.47 -5.55
N GLY A 169 12.80 0.05 -6.78
CA GLY A 169 12.40 0.96 -7.86
C GLY A 169 11.09 1.68 -7.52
N LEU A 170 10.10 0.94 -7.02
CA LEU A 170 8.83 1.53 -6.58
C LEU A 170 9.03 2.52 -5.42
N ALA A 171 9.89 2.21 -4.45
CA ALA A 171 10.26 3.10 -3.35
C ALA A 171 10.88 4.41 -3.86
N ALA A 172 11.80 4.33 -4.83
CA ALA A 172 12.41 5.50 -5.44
C ALA A 172 11.38 6.37 -6.17
N VAL A 173 10.49 5.74 -6.95
CA VAL A 173 9.40 6.44 -7.65
C VAL A 173 8.47 7.14 -6.66
N LEU A 174 8.05 6.46 -5.59
CA LEU A 174 7.15 7.05 -4.58
C LEU A 174 7.84 8.13 -3.75
N GLY A 175 9.08 7.90 -3.33
CA GLY A 175 9.85 8.82 -2.50
C GLY A 175 10.18 10.13 -3.22
N PHE A 176 10.79 10.04 -4.42
CA PHE A 176 11.10 11.23 -5.22
C PHE A 176 9.86 11.84 -5.88
N GLY A 177 8.82 11.04 -6.12
CA GLY A 177 7.54 11.47 -6.68
C GLY A 177 6.66 12.23 -5.68
N TRP A 178 6.85 12.02 -4.37
CA TRP A 178 6.00 12.56 -3.32
C TRP A 178 5.72 14.08 -3.44
N PRO A 179 6.72 14.96 -3.66
CA PRO A 179 6.47 16.40 -3.76
C PRO A 179 5.53 16.78 -4.91
N TYR A 180 5.51 16.01 -5.99
CA TYR A 180 4.62 16.26 -7.13
C TYR A 180 3.19 15.80 -6.81
N ILE A 181 3.06 14.66 -6.13
CA ILE A 181 1.76 14.14 -5.68
C ILE A 181 1.14 15.10 -4.67
N GLU A 182 1.91 15.55 -3.69
CA GLU A 182 1.45 16.47 -2.64
C GLU A 182 0.98 17.79 -3.25
N ARG A 183 1.76 18.42 -4.14
CA ARG A 183 1.33 19.62 -4.86
C ARG A 183 0.06 19.39 -5.68
N GLY A 184 -0.06 18.24 -6.36
CA GLY A 184 -1.26 17.89 -7.11
C GLY A 184 -2.50 17.80 -6.20
N MET A 185 -2.33 17.19 -5.03
CA MET A 185 -3.39 17.12 -4.02
C MET A 185 -3.75 18.52 -3.50
N ASP A 186 -2.76 19.33 -3.13
CA ASP A 186 -2.99 20.67 -2.58
C ASP A 186 -3.65 21.60 -3.59
N THR A 187 -3.21 21.59 -4.85
CA THR A 187 -3.83 22.38 -5.91
C THR A 187 -5.29 21.99 -6.12
N THR A 188 -5.59 20.69 -6.09
CA THR A 188 -6.96 20.19 -6.21
C THR A 188 -7.80 20.61 -5.00
N SER A 189 -7.25 20.48 -3.79
CA SER A 189 -7.93 20.91 -2.56
C SER A 189 -8.23 22.41 -2.56
N HIS A 190 -7.27 23.25 -2.95
CA HIS A 190 -7.48 24.69 -3.06
C HIS A 190 -8.48 25.05 -4.17
N ALA A 191 -8.50 24.32 -5.29
CA ALA A 191 -9.48 24.53 -6.35
C ALA A 191 -10.91 24.19 -5.88
N VAL A 192 -11.08 23.12 -5.11
CA VAL A 192 -12.37 22.76 -4.50
C VAL A 192 -12.81 23.80 -3.48
N LEU A 193 -11.90 24.25 -2.61
CA LEU A 193 -12.23 25.30 -1.63
C LEU A 193 -12.52 26.66 -2.29
N GLY A 194 -11.89 26.94 -3.44
CA GLY A 194 -12.08 28.16 -4.21
C GLY A 194 -13.32 28.17 -5.13
N SER A 195 -13.98 27.02 -5.36
CA SER A 195 -15.13 26.91 -6.27
C SER A 195 -16.47 27.31 -5.64
N GLY A 196 -16.46 27.79 -4.39
CA GLY A 196 -17.64 28.30 -3.70
C GLY A 196 -18.71 27.22 -3.51
N ALA A 197 -19.97 27.52 -3.83
CA ALA A 197 -21.10 26.61 -3.59
C ALA A 197 -21.00 25.27 -4.37
N LEU A 198 -20.24 25.20 -5.46
CA LEU A 198 -20.01 23.96 -6.21
C LEU A 198 -18.97 23.03 -5.56
N GLY A 199 -18.13 23.54 -4.65
CA GLY A 199 -17.14 22.74 -3.93
C GLY A 199 -17.67 22.07 -2.66
N LEU A 200 -18.92 22.36 -2.28
CA LEU A 200 -19.61 21.77 -1.12
C LEU A 200 -20.34 20.46 -1.45
N PHE A 201 -20.45 20.11 -2.74
CA PHE A 201 -21.15 18.92 -3.24
C PHE A 201 -20.18 17.86 -3.78
#